data_AF-A0A415VJW2-F1
#
_entry.id   AF-A0A415VJW2-F1
#
_cell.length_a   1.000
_cell.length_b   1.000
_cell.length_c   1.000
_cell.angle_alpha   90.00
_cell.angle_beta   90.00
_cell.angle_gamma   90.00
#
_symmetry.space_group_name_H-M   'P 1'
#
loop_
_entity.id
_entity.type
_entity.pdbx_description
1 polymer ?
#
loop_
_entity_poly.entity_id
_entity_poly.type
_entity_poly.pdbx_seq_one_letter_code
_entity_poly.pdbx_strand_id
1 'polypeptide(L)'
;MKQELLDKVGCYEFLAEPFHCDFASRLFMGHLGNHLLNAADFHSNDRGYGMNYLMPRHKTWVLSRLAIEMQEMPKSYDKFYVETWVESAMKYFTSRNFKICASVSDGSEAEKVYGYGKSVWAMIDTETRQPVDIFSIHDGLIKEYIETEKPCPIAASSRVKMGKDAELVRTIHTYYNDVDVNGHINSVKYIEHVLDLFDLDYYKTHFLQRFEIAYVAESHQGDQLNFYVEKVGDGGKTEKDASVNEPQKMEEFCIKITKISQNSDIEVEVVRSKVKFIKK
;
A
#
# COMPACT_ATOMS: atom_id res chain seq x y z
N MET A 1 -1.88 37.48 7.51
CA MET A 1 -2.09 36.96 6.14
C MET A 1 -2.56 35.53 6.28
N LYS A 2 -3.73 35.16 5.75
CA LYS A 2 -4.09 33.73 5.62
C LYS A 2 -3.10 33.14 4.61
N GLN A 3 -2.40 32.09 4.98
CA GLN A 3 -1.55 31.34 4.06
C GLN A 3 -2.45 30.76 2.97
N GLU A 4 -2.10 30.96 1.71
CA GLU A 4 -2.86 30.41 0.58
C GLU A 4 -2.73 28.88 0.62
N LEU A 5 -3.86 28.17 0.67
CA LEU A 5 -3.87 26.72 0.73
C LEU A 5 -3.54 26.16 -0.65
N LEU A 6 -2.66 25.16 -0.69
CA LEU A 6 -2.44 24.33 -1.88
C LEU A 6 -3.72 23.58 -2.27
N ASP A 7 -3.76 23.05 -3.50
CA ASP A 7 -4.82 22.17 -3.97
C ASP A 7 -4.97 20.93 -3.04
N LYS A 8 -6.16 20.37 -2.92
CA LYS A 8 -6.44 19.15 -2.17
C LYS A 8 -5.76 17.93 -2.77
N VAL A 9 -5.61 17.89 -4.09
CA VAL A 9 -4.94 16.81 -4.81
C VAL A 9 -3.48 17.19 -5.06
N GLY A 10 -2.55 16.31 -4.69
CA GLY A 10 -1.15 16.41 -5.12
C GLY A 10 -0.90 15.46 -6.29
N CYS A 11 -0.01 15.85 -7.20
CA CYS A 11 0.41 15.03 -8.34
C CYS A 11 1.94 15.02 -8.42
N TYR A 12 2.52 13.82 -8.50
CA TYR A 12 3.97 13.61 -8.40
C TYR A 12 4.45 12.73 -9.56
N GLU A 13 5.43 13.21 -10.32
CA GLU A 13 6.08 12.45 -11.40
C GLU A 13 7.08 11.46 -10.81
N PHE A 14 7.05 10.23 -11.33
CA PHE A 14 8.03 9.19 -11.05
C PHE A 14 8.51 8.55 -12.35
N LEU A 15 9.68 7.90 -12.27
CA LEU A 15 10.24 7.10 -13.36
C LEU A 15 10.17 5.63 -12.97
N ALA A 16 9.67 4.79 -13.87
CA ALA A 16 9.81 3.34 -13.75
C ALA A 16 11.25 2.96 -14.08
N GLU A 17 12.13 3.06 -13.08
CA GLU A 17 13.55 2.79 -13.23
C GLU A 17 13.80 1.34 -13.63
N PRO A 18 14.68 1.07 -14.62
CA PRO A 18 14.86 -0.27 -15.17
C PRO A 18 15.25 -1.34 -14.14
N PHE A 19 16.04 -0.97 -13.13
CA PHE A 19 16.47 -1.87 -12.05
C PHE A 19 15.37 -2.16 -11.02
N HIS A 20 14.25 -1.44 -11.11
CA HIS A 20 13.04 -1.66 -10.31
C HIS A 20 11.93 -2.34 -11.13
N CYS A 21 12.27 -2.90 -12.29
CA CYS A 21 11.35 -3.64 -13.14
C CYS A 21 11.61 -5.15 -13.11
N ASP A 22 10.54 -5.92 -13.28
CA ASP A 22 10.55 -7.36 -13.36
C ASP A 22 11.11 -7.89 -14.70
N PHE A 23 11.11 -9.21 -14.83
CA PHE A 23 11.55 -9.92 -16.04
C PHE A 23 10.75 -9.57 -17.32
N ALA A 24 9.58 -8.94 -17.19
CA ALA A 24 8.74 -8.47 -18.29
C ALA A 24 8.87 -6.96 -18.53
N SER A 25 9.90 -6.34 -17.94
CA SER A 25 10.16 -4.89 -17.99
C SER A 25 9.01 -4.07 -17.41
N ARG A 26 8.32 -4.57 -16.37
CA ARG A 26 7.24 -3.86 -15.66
C ARG A 26 7.69 -3.49 -14.26
N LEU A 27 7.36 -2.30 -13.78
CA LEU A 27 7.67 -1.86 -12.41
C LEU A 27 7.19 -2.90 -11.39
N PHE A 28 8.03 -3.26 -10.42
CA PHE A 28 7.62 -4.15 -9.33
C PHE A 28 6.55 -3.50 -8.45
N MET A 29 5.59 -4.29 -7.99
CA MET A 29 4.53 -3.82 -7.08
C MET A 29 5.09 -3.26 -5.76
N GLY A 30 6.20 -3.82 -5.23
CA GLY A 30 6.88 -3.27 -4.05
C GLY A 30 7.37 -1.84 -4.28
N HIS A 31 8.03 -1.59 -5.41
CA HIS A 31 8.49 -0.25 -5.79
C HIS A 31 7.34 0.72 -6.06
N LEU A 32 6.26 0.26 -6.72
CA LEU A 32 5.04 1.06 -6.86
C LEU A 32 4.47 1.45 -5.49
N GLY A 33 4.38 0.50 -4.56
CA GLY A 33 3.96 0.74 -3.18
C GLY A 33 4.80 1.84 -2.53
N ASN A 34 6.14 1.79 -2.67
CA ASN A 34 7.04 2.83 -2.19
C ASN A 34 6.73 4.22 -2.80
N HIS A 35 6.48 4.29 -4.12
CA HIS A 35 6.10 5.56 -4.76
C HIS A 35 4.77 6.12 -4.22
N LEU A 36 3.77 5.27 -3.93
CA LEU A 36 2.52 5.71 -3.31
C LEU A 36 2.75 6.29 -1.91
N LEU A 37 3.58 5.63 -1.09
CA LEU A 37 3.89 6.12 0.26
C LEU A 37 4.68 7.43 0.22
N ASN A 38 5.63 7.58 -0.70
CA ASN A 38 6.36 8.82 -0.91
C ASN A 38 5.44 9.96 -1.36
N ALA A 39 4.52 9.70 -2.30
CA ALA A 39 3.53 10.69 -2.72
C ALA A 39 2.64 11.15 -1.54
N ALA A 40 2.27 10.23 -0.65
CA ALA A 40 1.54 10.55 0.57
C ALA A 40 2.34 11.43 1.54
N ASP A 41 3.63 11.12 1.73
CA ASP A 41 4.54 11.91 2.56
C ASP A 41 4.71 13.32 2.00
N PHE A 42 5.07 13.46 0.73
CA PHE A 42 5.20 14.75 0.05
C PHE A 42 3.91 15.58 0.16
N HIS A 43 2.76 14.96 -0.14
CA HIS A 43 1.45 15.61 -0.06
C HIS A 43 1.16 16.19 1.33
N SER A 44 1.44 15.42 2.38
CA SER A 44 1.20 15.85 3.76
C SER A 44 2.21 16.90 4.23
N ASN A 45 3.48 16.78 3.84
CA ASN A 45 4.54 17.73 4.18
C ASN A 45 4.26 19.11 3.58
N ASP A 46 3.91 19.17 2.29
CA ASP A 46 3.60 20.42 1.59
C ASP A 46 2.39 21.14 2.20
N ARG A 47 1.48 20.41 2.83
CA ARG A 47 0.21 20.92 3.40
C ARG A 47 0.24 21.08 4.92
N GLY A 48 1.42 20.98 5.54
CA GLY A 48 1.64 21.34 6.94
C GLY A 48 1.22 20.29 7.97
N TYR A 49 0.86 19.07 7.56
CA TYR A 49 0.52 17.97 8.49
C TYR A 49 1.34 16.70 8.23
N GLY A 50 2.50 16.83 7.58
CA GLY A 50 3.46 15.75 7.35
C GLY A 50 4.55 15.64 8.40
N MET A 51 5.47 14.69 8.19
CA MET A 51 6.53 14.34 9.13
C MET A 51 7.41 15.52 9.55
N ASN A 52 7.68 16.49 8.65
CA ASN A 52 8.49 17.68 8.98
C ASN A 52 7.93 18.49 10.15
N TYR A 53 6.60 18.56 10.26
CA TYR A 53 5.93 19.24 11.37
C TYR A 53 5.74 18.31 12.58
N LEU A 54 5.42 17.05 12.33
CA LEU A 54 5.00 16.08 13.35
C LEU A 54 6.16 15.52 14.17
N MET A 55 7.27 15.13 13.51
CA MET A 55 8.39 14.44 14.17
C MET A 55 9.02 15.25 15.31
N PRO A 56 9.29 16.58 15.16
CA PRO A 56 9.79 17.40 16.27
C PRO A 56 8.81 17.54 17.45
N ARG A 57 7.57 17.09 17.29
CA ARG A 57 6.49 17.14 18.30
C ARG A 57 6.12 15.74 18.80
N HIS A 58 6.99 14.76 18.60
CA HIS A 58 6.80 13.37 19.01
C HIS A 58 5.53 12.75 18.43
N LYS A 59 5.20 13.09 17.18
CA LYS A 59 4.06 12.54 16.46
C LYS A 59 4.49 11.96 15.12
N THR A 60 3.84 10.90 14.69
CA THR A 60 4.15 10.25 13.42
C THR A 60 2.91 9.62 12.78
N TRP A 61 2.94 9.49 11.46
CA TRP A 61 1.97 8.72 10.71
C TRP A 61 2.41 7.26 10.62
N VAL A 62 1.51 6.33 10.97
CA VAL A 62 1.73 4.89 10.78
C VAL A 62 0.74 4.32 9.78
N LEU A 63 1.27 3.59 8.80
CA LEU A 63 0.48 2.94 7.76
C LEU A 63 -0.25 1.74 8.38
N SER A 64 -1.59 1.79 8.41
CA SER A 64 -2.40 0.69 8.93
C SER A 64 -2.82 -0.27 7.82
N ARG A 65 -3.24 0.26 6.66
CA ARG A 65 -3.67 -0.55 5.50
C ARG A 65 -3.27 0.09 4.20
N LEU A 66 -3.00 -0.74 3.19
CA LEU A 66 -2.79 -0.34 1.81
C LEU A 66 -3.47 -1.36 0.88
N ALA A 67 -4.25 -0.88 -0.07
CA ALA A 67 -4.82 -1.65 -1.16
C ALA A 67 -4.42 -0.98 -2.48
N ILE A 68 -3.93 -1.77 -3.43
CA ILE A 68 -3.52 -1.33 -4.76
C ILE A 68 -4.21 -2.24 -5.76
N GLU A 69 -4.81 -1.66 -6.79
CA GLU A 69 -5.42 -2.40 -7.89
C GLU A 69 -4.96 -1.82 -9.22
N MET A 70 -4.41 -2.68 -10.06
CA MET A 70 -3.76 -2.31 -11.31
C MET A 70 -4.42 -3.03 -12.48
N GLN A 71 -4.58 -2.31 -13.59
CA GLN A 71 -4.99 -2.85 -14.89
C GLN A 71 -3.75 -3.16 -15.73
N GLU A 72 -2.71 -2.34 -15.60
CA GLU A 72 -1.41 -2.52 -16.23
C GLU A 72 -0.34 -1.87 -15.34
N MET A 73 0.88 -2.40 -15.33
CA MET A 73 2.03 -1.77 -14.64
C MET A 73 2.82 -0.87 -15.60
N PRO A 74 3.37 0.28 -15.14
CA PRO A 74 4.33 1.08 -15.92
C PRO A 74 5.49 0.22 -16.44
N LYS A 75 5.93 0.46 -17.68
CA LYS A 75 7.09 -0.22 -18.26
C LYS A 75 8.39 0.45 -17.84
N SER A 76 9.49 -0.28 -17.90
CA SER A 76 10.84 0.29 -17.77
C SER A 76 11.00 1.53 -18.64
N TYR A 77 11.55 2.59 -18.05
CA TYR A 77 11.72 3.94 -18.61
C TYR A 77 10.43 4.76 -18.81
N ASP A 78 9.23 4.22 -18.53
CA ASP A 78 8.02 5.03 -18.54
C ASP A 78 8.09 6.08 -17.41
N LYS A 79 7.77 7.32 -17.76
CA LYS A 79 7.32 8.29 -16.75
C LYS A 79 5.87 7.98 -16.41
N PHE A 80 5.54 8.07 -15.13
CA PHE A 80 4.18 7.93 -14.66
C PHE A 80 3.94 8.90 -13.50
N TYR A 81 2.68 9.10 -13.16
CA TYR A 81 2.26 10.05 -12.15
C TYR A 81 1.44 9.35 -11.08
N VAL A 82 1.63 9.78 -9.84
CA VAL A 82 0.78 9.40 -8.71
C VAL A 82 0.05 10.65 -8.24
N GLU A 83 -1.26 10.68 -8.47
CA GLU A 83 -2.13 11.63 -7.79
C GLU A 83 -2.54 11.07 -6.42
N THR A 84 -2.60 11.90 -5.39
CA THR A 84 -3.07 11.50 -4.06
C THR A 84 -3.86 12.60 -3.37
N TRP A 85 -4.85 12.18 -2.58
CA TRP A 85 -5.72 13.08 -1.81
C TRP A 85 -6.24 12.38 -0.56
N VAL A 86 -6.60 13.18 0.45
CA VAL A 86 -7.25 12.70 1.67
C VAL A 86 -8.73 12.53 1.37
N GLU A 87 -9.24 11.31 1.49
CA GLU A 87 -10.66 10.98 1.25
C GLU A 87 -11.50 11.25 2.50
N SER A 88 -10.97 10.94 3.68
CA SER A 88 -11.64 11.21 4.95
C SER A 88 -10.67 11.32 6.11
N ALA A 89 -11.06 12.05 7.14
CA ALA A 89 -10.36 12.11 8.41
C ALA A 89 -11.34 11.88 9.57
N MET A 90 -10.98 10.97 10.45
CA MET A 90 -11.60 10.72 11.75
C MET A 90 -10.62 11.14 12.85
N LYS A 91 -11.04 11.06 14.11
CA LYS A 91 -10.21 11.50 15.25
C LYS A 91 -8.80 10.91 15.25
N TYR A 92 -8.66 9.60 14.98
CA TYR A 92 -7.36 8.90 15.05
C TYR A 92 -6.89 8.32 13.72
N PHE A 93 -7.77 8.25 12.72
CA PHE A 93 -7.50 7.60 11.44
C PHE A 93 -7.86 8.50 10.28
N THR A 94 -7.12 8.40 9.18
CA THR A 94 -7.44 9.05 7.91
C THR A 94 -7.39 8.04 6.77
N SER A 95 -8.30 8.15 5.80
CA SER A 95 -8.23 7.43 4.54
C SER A 95 -7.68 8.33 3.44
N ARG A 96 -6.81 7.75 2.60
CA ARG A 96 -6.16 8.42 1.48
C ARG A 96 -6.29 7.58 0.23
N ASN A 97 -6.56 8.25 -0.88
CA ASN A 97 -6.68 7.63 -2.19
C ASN A 97 -5.47 7.95 -3.06
N PHE A 98 -5.25 7.10 -4.06
CA PHE A 98 -4.23 7.25 -5.08
C PHE A 98 -4.80 6.93 -6.46
N LYS A 99 -4.34 7.64 -7.48
CA LYS A 99 -4.53 7.31 -8.89
C LYS A 99 -3.16 7.25 -9.56
N ILE A 100 -2.92 6.21 -10.34
CA ILE A 100 -1.67 5.96 -11.04
C ILE A 100 -1.94 6.08 -12.54
N CYS A 101 -1.26 6.98 -13.23
CA CYS A 101 -1.53 7.30 -14.63
C CYS A 101 -0.26 7.60 -15.43
N ALA A 102 -0.34 7.50 -16.76
CA ALA A 102 0.80 7.75 -17.65
C ALA A 102 1.08 9.23 -17.87
N SER A 103 0.07 10.08 -17.73
CA SER A 103 0.16 11.52 -17.90
C SER A 103 -0.84 12.22 -16.99
N VAL A 104 -0.59 13.49 -16.70
CA VAL A 104 -1.57 14.37 -16.07
C VAL A 104 -2.51 14.86 -17.16
N SER A 105 -3.81 14.63 -17.02
CA SER A 105 -4.79 15.18 -17.98
C SER A 105 -4.90 16.69 -17.82
N ASP A 106 -4.82 17.42 -18.93
CA ASP A 106 -5.16 18.84 -19.03
C ASP A 106 -6.62 19.05 -19.50
N GLY A 107 -7.41 17.97 -19.58
CA GLY A 107 -8.79 17.97 -20.05
C GLY A 107 -8.96 17.80 -21.57
N SER A 108 -7.88 17.65 -22.35
CA SER A 108 -7.95 17.53 -23.81
C SER A 108 -7.98 16.10 -24.35
N GLU A 109 -7.37 15.14 -23.63
CA GLU A 109 -7.29 13.73 -24.04
C GLU A 109 -7.63 12.77 -22.91
N ALA A 110 -8.09 11.57 -23.29
CA ALA A 110 -8.38 10.48 -22.36
C ALA A 110 -7.08 9.99 -21.72
N GLU A 111 -6.97 10.21 -20.41
CA GLU A 111 -5.80 9.83 -19.63
C GLU A 111 -5.69 8.30 -19.51
N LYS A 112 -4.52 7.76 -19.85
CA LYS A 112 -4.22 6.36 -19.57
C LYS A 112 -4.01 6.17 -18.07
N VAL A 113 -4.96 5.52 -17.41
CA VAL A 113 -4.88 5.14 -16.00
C VAL A 113 -4.35 3.72 -15.88
N TYR A 114 -3.28 3.54 -15.11
CA TYR A 114 -2.71 2.23 -14.80
C TYR A 114 -3.46 1.53 -13.67
N GLY A 115 -3.94 2.30 -12.68
CA GLY A 115 -4.63 1.74 -11.52
C GLY A 115 -4.90 2.77 -10.42
N TYR A 116 -5.33 2.27 -9.28
CA TYR A 116 -5.68 3.08 -8.12
C TYR A 116 -5.19 2.44 -6.82
N GLY A 117 -5.14 3.25 -5.78
CA GLY A 117 -4.82 2.79 -4.43
C GLY A 117 -5.71 3.42 -3.37
N LYS A 118 -5.86 2.72 -2.25
CA LYS A 118 -6.47 3.22 -1.01
C LYS A 118 -5.57 2.87 0.17
N SER A 119 -5.41 3.79 1.10
CA SER A 119 -4.66 3.56 2.33
C SER A 119 -5.38 4.11 3.55
N VAL A 120 -5.07 3.52 4.70
CA VAL A 120 -5.52 4.00 6.01
C VAL A 120 -4.31 4.24 6.87
N TRP A 121 -4.26 5.42 7.49
CA TRP A 121 -3.18 5.86 8.36
C TRP A 121 -3.72 6.20 9.74
N ALA A 122 -2.93 5.93 10.77
CA ALA A 122 -3.17 6.44 12.11
C ALA A 122 -2.09 7.44 12.49
N MET A 123 -2.44 8.45 13.28
CA MET A 123 -1.44 9.29 13.94
C MET A 123 -1.20 8.76 15.35
N ILE A 124 0.07 8.55 15.69
CA ILE A 124 0.46 8.16 17.05
C ILE A 124 1.47 9.14 17.62
N ASP A 125 1.52 9.16 18.94
CA ASP A 125 2.60 9.78 19.69
C ASP A 125 3.77 8.79 19.77
N THR A 126 4.98 9.22 19.40
CA THR A 126 6.15 8.34 19.30
C THR A 126 6.71 7.93 20.66
N GLU A 127 6.42 8.66 21.74
CA GLU A 127 6.89 8.34 23.08
C GLU A 127 5.93 7.39 23.80
N THR A 128 4.65 7.75 23.82
CA THR A 128 3.59 6.99 24.52
C THR A 128 3.04 5.83 23.70
N ARG A 129 3.26 5.85 22.39
CA ARG A 129 2.69 4.92 21.41
C ARG A 129 1.16 4.89 21.38
N GLN A 130 0.52 5.96 21.85
CA GLN A 130 -0.93 6.09 21.86
C GLN A 130 -1.45 6.86 20.64
N PRO A 131 -2.69 6.58 20.17
CA PRO A 131 -3.32 7.36 19.11
C PRO A 131 -3.46 8.84 19.48
N VAL A 132 -3.17 9.71 18.52
CA VAL A 132 -3.26 11.17 18.67
C VAL A 132 -4.44 11.70 17.90
N ASP A 133 -5.14 12.67 18.49
CA ASP A 133 -6.22 13.38 17.80
C ASP A 133 -5.65 14.19 16.62
N ILE A 134 -5.93 13.73 15.40
CA ILE A 134 -5.50 14.36 14.15
C ILE A 134 -6.03 15.79 14.06
N PHE A 135 -7.20 16.08 14.62
CA PHE A 135 -7.79 17.42 14.57
C PHE A 135 -7.13 18.41 15.53
N SER A 136 -6.24 17.95 16.41
CA SER A 136 -5.39 18.84 17.22
C SER A 136 -4.23 19.47 16.41
N ILE A 137 -3.96 18.96 15.21
CA ILE A 137 -2.89 19.46 14.35
C ILE A 137 -3.40 20.68 13.59
N HIS A 138 -2.75 21.83 13.83
CA HIS A 138 -3.09 23.11 13.19
C HIS A 138 -4.59 23.40 13.19
N ASP A 139 -5.23 23.22 14.36
CA ASP A 139 -6.67 23.46 14.56
C ASP A 139 -7.57 22.69 13.58
N GLY A 140 -7.12 21.51 13.14
CA GLY A 140 -7.86 20.64 12.25
C GLY A 140 -7.62 20.91 10.76
N LEU A 141 -6.48 21.50 10.40
CA LEU A 141 -6.08 21.85 9.03
C LEU A 141 -6.37 20.76 7.98
N ILE A 142 -6.19 19.47 8.34
CA ILE A 142 -6.49 18.36 7.43
C ILE A 142 -7.92 18.37 6.87
N LYS A 143 -8.90 18.95 7.61
CA LYS A 143 -10.30 19.06 7.18
C LYS A 143 -10.45 19.90 5.92
N GLU A 144 -9.60 20.92 5.75
CA GLU A 144 -9.57 21.77 4.55
C GLU A 144 -9.07 21.01 3.31
N TYR A 145 -8.39 19.87 3.52
CA TYR A 145 -7.79 19.04 2.48
C TYR A 145 -8.56 17.75 2.18
N ILE A 146 -9.75 17.57 2.78
CA ILE A 146 -10.62 16.44 2.46
C ILE A 146 -11.24 16.65 1.08
N GLU A 147 -11.05 15.67 0.20
CA GLU A 147 -11.52 15.64 -1.18
C GLU A 147 -12.45 14.43 -1.39
N THR A 148 -13.75 14.72 -1.51
CA THR A 148 -14.83 13.71 -1.61
C THR A 148 -15.42 13.58 -3.01
N GLU A 149 -15.18 14.54 -3.90
CA GLU A 149 -15.75 14.58 -5.25
C GLU A 149 -14.90 13.77 -6.23
N LYS A 150 -13.59 13.68 -6.00
CA LYS A 150 -12.69 12.85 -6.82
C LYS A 150 -12.83 11.35 -6.51
N PRO A 151 -13.27 10.52 -7.48
CA PRO A 151 -13.50 9.11 -7.25
C PRO A 151 -12.19 8.31 -7.19
N CYS A 152 -12.19 7.24 -6.38
CA CYS A 152 -11.21 6.17 -6.40
C CYS A 152 -11.98 4.84 -6.56
N PRO A 153 -12.10 4.32 -7.80
CA PRO A 153 -13.05 3.27 -8.17
C PRO A 153 -12.54 1.86 -7.82
N ILE A 154 -12.01 1.69 -6.60
CA ILE A 154 -11.63 0.39 -6.08
C ILE A 154 -12.25 0.17 -4.70
N ALA A 155 -12.54 -1.08 -4.37
CA ALA A 155 -13.03 -1.41 -3.04
C ALA A 155 -11.95 -1.09 -1.98
N ALA A 156 -12.39 -0.66 -0.80
CA ALA A 156 -11.52 -0.56 0.37
C ALA A 156 -10.91 -1.92 0.73
N SER A 157 -9.80 -1.92 1.46
CA SER A 157 -9.21 -3.17 1.97
C SER A 157 -10.23 -3.94 2.80
N SER A 158 -10.33 -5.24 2.52
CA SER A 158 -11.23 -6.14 3.21
C SER A 158 -10.56 -6.76 4.44
N ARG A 159 -11.36 -7.23 5.39
CA ARG A 159 -10.81 -8.01 6.51
C ARG A 159 -10.40 -9.39 5.99
N VAL A 160 -9.08 -9.60 5.86
CA VAL A 160 -8.48 -10.90 5.55
C VAL A 160 -8.81 -11.88 6.67
N LYS A 161 -9.56 -12.94 6.34
CA LYS A 161 -9.82 -14.06 7.23
C LYS A 161 -8.91 -15.20 6.81
N MET A 162 -8.15 -15.74 7.76
CA MET A 162 -7.40 -16.98 7.57
C MET A 162 -8.18 -18.10 8.25
N GLY A 163 -8.43 -19.17 7.50
CA GLY A 163 -8.95 -20.43 7.98
C GLY A 163 -7.90 -21.23 8.74
N LYS A 164 -8.27 -22.46 9.12
CA LYS A 164 -7.37 -23.41 9.77
C LYS A 164 -6.39 -24.05 8.78
N ASP A 165 -6.68 -23.96 7.50
CA ASP A 165 -5.93 -24.58 6.40
C ASP A 165 -4.78 -23.70 5.90
N ALA A 166 -4.40 -22.69 6.67
CA ALA A 166 -3.27 -21.82 6.35
C ALA A 166 -1.94 -22.57 6.53
N GLU A 167 -1.23 -22.81 5.43
CA GLU A 167 0.01 -23.58 5.44
C GLU A 167 1.22 -22.65 5.64
N LEU A 168 2.16 -23.05 6.51
CA LEU A 168 3.46 -22.39 6.63
C LEU A 168 4.29 -22.67 5.38
N VAL A 169 4.47 -21.67 4.52
CA VAL A 169 5.17 -21.83 3.24
C VAL A 169 6.58 -21.27 3.24
N ARG A 170 6.90 -20.35 4.16
CA ARG A 170 8.21 -19.70 4.23
C ARG A 170 8.53 -19.19 5.62
N THR A 171 9.82 -19.21 5.96
CA THR A 171 10.39 -18.57 7.14
C THR A 171 11.63 -17.79 6.71
N ILE A 172 11.74 -16.53 7.12
CA ILE A 172 12.91 -15.69 6.86
C ILE A 172 13.37 -15.02 8.16
N HIS A 173 14.61 -14.53 8.17
CA HIS A 173 15.13 -13.67 9.23
C HIS A 173 15.25 -12.24 8.68
N THR A 174 15.06 -11.27 9.56
CA THR A 174 15.20 -9.85 9.20
C THR A 174 16.62 -9.35 9.47
N TYR A 175 17.12 -8.54 8.55
CA TYR A 175 18.50 -8.05 8.52
C TYR A 175 18.56 -6.54 8.32
N TYR A 176 19.78 -6.01 8.25
CA TYR A 176 20.07 -4.58 8.12
C TYR A 176 19.25 -3.86 7.03
N ASN A 177 19.16 -4.43 5.83
CA ASN A 177 18.46 -3.81 4.70
C ASN A 177 16.92 -3.85 4.82
N ASP A 178 16.39 -4.55 5.82
CA ASP A 178 14.95 -4.60 6.07
C ASP A 178 14.48 -3.48 6.99
N VAL A 179 15.41 -2.81 7.68
CA VAL A 179 15.15 -1.82 8.73
C VAL A 179 15.02 -0.42 8.15
N ASP A 180 13.96 0.30 8.53
CA ASP A 180 13.72 1.69 8.18
C ASP A 180 14.43 2.68 9.12
N VAL A 181 14.28 3.98 8.85
CA VAL A 181 14.87 5.06 9.65
C VAL A 181 14.41 5.09 11.12
N ASN A 182 13.29 4.40 11.43
CA ASN A 182 12.74 4.32 12.78
C ASN A 182 13.22 3.07 13.53
N GLY A 183 14.02 2.20 12.90
CA GLY A 183 14.48 0.95 13.50
C GLY A 183 13.50 -0.21 13.38
N HIS A 184 12.42 -0.06 12.61
CA HIS A 184 11.41 -1.10 12.38
C HIS A 184 11.61 -1.74 11.01
N ILE A 185 11.06 -2.94 10.82
CA ILE A 185 10.99 -3.52 9.47
C ILE A 185 10.10 -2.66 8.59
N ASN A 186 10.66 -2.20 7.48
CA ASN A 186 10.01 -1.29 6.54
C ASN A 186 8.72 -1.90 5.98
N SER A 187 7.65 -1.12 5.93
CA SER A 187 6.35 -1.55 5.37
C SER A 187 6.48 -2.15 3.96
N VAL A 188 7.34 -1.57 3.10
CA VAL A 188 7.58 -2.05 1.73
C VAL A 188 8.24 -3.42 1.72
N LYS A 189 9.06 -3.77 2.72
CA LYS A 189 9.71 -5.09 2.80
C LYS A 189 8.71 -6.21 3.01
N TYR A 190 7.66 -5.98 3.78
CA TYR A 190 6.56 -6.95 3.86
C TYR A 190 5.85 -7.14 2.51
N ILE A 191 5.70 -6.07 1.71
CA ILE A 191 5.14 -6.19 0.36
C ILE A 191 6.04 -7.09 -0.49
N GLU A 192 7.34 -6.80 -0.55
CA GLU A 192 8.32 -7.60 -1.29
C GLU A 192 8.30 -9.07 -0.86
N HIS A 193 8.34 -9.35 0.44
CA HIS A 193 8.33 -10.73 0.95
C HIS A 193 7.04 -11.49 0.63
N VAL A 194 5.88 -10.82 0.57
CA VAL A 194 4.63 -11.45 0.12
C VAL A 194 4.68 -11.77 -1.37
N LEU A 195 5.24 -10.88 -2.19
CA LEU A 195 5.39 -11.11 -3.62
C LEU A 195 6.34 -12.28 -3.92
N ASP A 196 7.42 -12.41 -3.15
CA ASP A 196 8.41 -13.48 -3.28
C ASP A 196 7.86 -14.89 -2.93
N LEU A 197 6.63 -14.99 -2.42
CA LEU A 197 5.97 -16.29 -2.20
C LEU A 197 5.54 -16.98 -3.50
N PHE A 198 5.53 -16.25 -4.62
CA PHE A 198 5.15 -16.77 -5.93
C PHE A 198 6.36 -16.77 -6.86
N ASP A 199 6.65 -17.91 -7.48
CA ASP A 199 7.82 -18.05 -8.34
C ASP A 199 7.64 -17.37 -9.70
N LEU A 200 8.77 -17.17 -10.39
CA LEU A 200 8.85 -16.57 -11.71
C LEU A 200 7.87 -17.18 -12.73
N ASP A 201 7.73 -18.51 -12.74
CA ASP A 201 6.83 -19.20 -13.68
C ASP A 201 5.34 -18.89 -13.42
N TYR A 202 4.99 -18.59 -12.17
CA TYR A 202 3.65 -18.12 -11.82
C TYR A 202 3.40 -16.73 -12.41
N TYR A 203 4.33 -15.78 -12.21
CA TYR A 203 4.24 -14.43 -12.77
C TYR A 203 4.29 -14.39 -14.31
N LYS A 204 4.91 -15.37 -14.98
CA LYS A 204 4.86 -15.47 -16.46
C LYS A 204 3.43 -15.67 -16.96
N THR A 205 2.60 -16.41 -16.20
CA THR A 205 1.25 -16.81 -16.60
C THR A 205 0.14 -16.06 -15.87
N HIS A 206 0.46 -15.31 -14.82
CA HIS A 206 -0.49 -14.56 -14.01
C HIS A 206 -0.09 -13.08 -13.90
N PHE A 207 -1.08 -12.22 -13.77
CA PHE A 207 -0.94 -10.80 -13.51
C PHE A 207 -1.50 -10.48 -12.12
N LEU A 208 -0.72 -9.81 -11.28
CA LEU A 208 -1.17 -9.35 -9.97
C LEU A 208 -2.12 -8.15 -10.15
N GLN A 209 -3.42 -8.42 -10.19
CA GLN A 209 -4.43 -7.39 -10.36
C GLN A 209 -4.58 -6.55 -9.09
N ARG A 210 -4.59 -7.20 -7.91
CA ARG A 210 -4.85 -6.51 -6.64
C ARG A 210 -3.95 -7.02 -5.53
N PHE A 211 -3.43 -6.08 -4.76
CA PHE A 211 -2.63 -6.33 -3.56
C PHE A 211 -3.24 -5.57 -2.38
N GLU A 212 -3.51 -6.26 -1.28
CA GLU A 212 -3.97 -5.67 -0.02
C GLU A 212 -3.02 -6.06 1.10
N ILE A 213 -2.66 -5.13 1.98
CA ILE A 213 -1.87 -5.39 3.18
C ILE A 213 -2.42 -4.59 4.36
N ALA A 214 -2.46 -5.21 5.53
CA ALA A 214 -2.82 -4.62 6.81
C ALA A 214 -1.74 -4.92 7.84
N TYR A 215 -1.18 -3.88 8.43
CA TYR A 215 -0.14 -3.96 9.45
C TYR A 215 -0.77 -4.00 10.84
N VAL A 216 -0.35 -4.95 11.66
CA VAL A 216 -0.92 -5.28 12.97
C VAL A 216 0.06 -4.95 14.08
N ALA A 217 1.33 -5.31 13.90
CA ALA A 217 2.40 -5.06 14.85
C ALA A 217 3.72 -4.83 14.11
N GLU A 218 4.64 -4.11 14.75
CA GLU A 218 5.97 -3.85 14.23
C GLU A 218 6.90 -5.04 14.45
N SER A 219 7.89 -5.21 13.58
CA SER A 219 9.02 -6.14 13.75
C SER A 219 10.32 -5.35 13.74
N HIS A 220 11.40 -5.97 14.20
CA HIS A 220 12.74 -5.38 14.28
C HIS A 220 13.77 -6.31 13.64
N GLN A 221 14.99 -5.82 13.49
CA GLN A 221 16.11 -6.63 13.04
C GLN A 221 16.29 -7.86 13.94
N GLY A 222 16.53 -9.02 13.31
CA GLY A 222 16.77 -10.28 14.00
C GLY A 222 15.50 -11.02 14.43
N ASP A 223 14.31 -10.44 14.22
CA ASP A 223 13.06 -11.19 14.29
C ASP A 223 13.02 -12.24 13.17
N GLN A 224 12.45 -13.40 13.46
CA GLN A 224 12.14 -14.42 12.46
C GLN A 224 10.69 -14.23 11.99
N LEU A 225 10.45 -14.12 10.69
CA LEU A 225 9.11 -13.98 10.11
C LEU A 225 8.65 -15.29 9.49
N ASN A 226 7.46 -15.76 9.86
CA ASN A 226 6.82 -16.95 9.30
C ASN A 226 5.64 -16.53 8.42
N PHE A 227 5.52 -17.14 7.25
CA PHE A 227 4.51 -16.82 6.24
C PHE A 227 3.55 -17.98 6.06
N TYR A 228 2.29 -17.72 6.37
CA TYR A 228 1.20 -18.66 6.21
C TYR A 228 0.33 -18.25 5.02
N VAL A 229 0.06 -19.17 4.11
CA VAL A 229 -0.74 -18.90 2.90
C VAL A 229 -1.95 -19.83 2.86
N GLU A 230 -3.08 -19.27 2.44
CA GLU A 230 -4.31 -19.99 2.16
C GLU A 230 -4.85 -19.53 0.81
N LYS A 231 -5.04 -20.47 -0.12
CA LYS A 231 -5.74 -20.18 -1.38
C LYS A 231 -7.24 -20.10 -1.07
N VAL A 232 -7.81 -18.92 -1.24
CA VAL A 232 -9.25 -18.74 -1.14
C VAL A 232 -9.83 -19.27 -2.45
N GLY A 233 -10.42 -20.47 -2.40
CA GLY A 233 -10.85 -21.22 -3.58
C GLY A 233 -11.70 -20.40 -4.54
N ASP A 234 -11.62 -20.70 -5.85
CA ASP A 234 -12.23 -20.00 -7.00
C ASP A 234 -13.59 -19.37 -6.62
N GLY A 235 -13.55 -18.18 -6.02
CA GLY A 235 -14.71 -17.48 -5.51
C GLY A 235 -15.41 -16.89 -6.71
N GLY A 236 -16.17 -17.73 -7.41
CA GLY A 236 -16.92 -17.42 -8.61
C GLY A 236 -17.85 -16.24 -8.40
N LYS A 237 -17.29 -15.04 -8.50
CA LYS A 237 -17.91 -13.91 -9.14
C LYS A 237 -17.10 -13.70 -10.39
N THR A 238 -17.52 -14.37 -11.45
CA THR A 238 -17.29 -13.87 -12.80
C THR A 238 -17.85 -12.44 -12.80
N GLU A 239 -16.97 -11.44 -12.68
CA GLU A 239 -17.33 -10.12 -13.13
C GLU A 239 -17.58 -10.27 -14.62
N LYS A 240 -18.87 -10.28 -15.00
CA LYS A 240 -19.27 -10.11 -16.39
C LYS A 240 -18.90 -8.68 -16.76
N ASP A 241 -17.66 -8.47 -17.14
CA ASP A 241 -17.36 -7.37 -18.01
C ASP A 241 -18.10 -7.65 -19.32
N ALA A 242 -19.10 -6.82 -19.65
CA ALA A 242 -19.95 -7.01 -20.83
C ALA A 242 -19.19 -6.87 -22.16
N SER A 243 -17.85 -6.72 -22.09
CA SER A 243 -16.93 -6.52 -23.20
C SER A 243 -15.96 -7.68 -23.45
N VAL A 244 -15.88 -8.71 -22.58
CA VAL A 244 -14.90 -9.81 -22.72
C VAL A 244 -15.60 -11.19 -22.75
N ASN A 245 -15.38 -11.93 -23.84
CA ASN A 245 -16.11 -13.17 -24.18
C ASN A 245 -15.67 -14.45 -23.42
N GLU A 246 -14.69 -14.40 -22.51
CA GLU A 246 -14.27 -15.56 -21.72
C GLU A 246 -14.11 -15.23 -20.22
N PRO A 247 -14.53 -16.12 -19.31
CA PRO A 247 -14.33 -15.94 -17.88
C PRO A 247 -12.84 -16.01 -17.55
N GLN A 248 -12.24 -14.87 -17.19
CA GLN A 248 -10.88 -14.83 -16.66
C GLN A 248 -10.80 -15.64 -15.37
N LYS A 249 -9.94 -16.66 -15.34
CA LYS A 249 -9.69 -17.43 -14.12
C LYS A 249 -8.93 -16.54 -13.13
N MET A 250 -9.58 -16.26 -12.01
CA MET A 250 -9.04 -15.46 -10.92
C MET A 250 -8.58 -16.38 -9.78
N GLU A 251 -7.42 -16.09 -9.22
CA GLU A 251 -6.89 -16.80 -8.05
C GLU A 251 -6.64 -15.81 -6.92
N GLU A 252 -7.20 -16.09 -5.74
CA GLU A 252 -7.03 -15.26 -4.55
C GLU A 252 -6.27 -16.04 -3.46
N PHE A 253 -5.33 -15.36 -2.81
CA PHE A 253 -4.55 -15.92 -1.70
C PHE A 253 -4.62 -14.96 -0.52
N CYS A 254 -4.93 -15.50 0.65
CA CYS A 254 -4.79 -14.82 1.92
C CYS A 254 -3.46 -15.20 2.55
N ILE A 255 -2.74 -14.22 3.08
CA ILE A 255 -1.43 -14.39 3.70
C ILE A 255 -1.47 -13.82 5.12
N LYS A 256 -0.89 -14.55 6.06
CA LYS A 256 -0.61 -14.09 7.42
C LYS A 256 0.88 -14.18 7.67
N ILE A 257 1.46 -13.08 8.14
CA ILE A 257 2.85 -13.05 8.59
C ILE A 257 2.85 -12.90 10.11
N THR A 258 3.61 -13.76 10.76
CA THR A 258 3.89 -13.70 12.19
C THR A 258 5.38 -13.47 12.40
N LYS A 259 5.73 -12.98 13.59
CA LYS A 259 7.12 -12.86 14.04
C LYS A 259 7.37 -13.71 15.28
N ILE A 260 8.61 -14.14 15.41
CA ILE A 260 9.20 -14.68 16.63
C ILE A 260 10.43 -13.82 16.94
N SER A 261 10.39 -13.11 18.06
CA SER A 261 11.49 -12.21 18.45
C SER A 261 12.66 -12.96 19.07
N GLN A 262 13.84 -12.36 19.03
CA GLN A 262 15.05 -12.93 19.64
C GLN A 262 14.80 -13.24 21.12
N ASN A 263 15.04 -14.49 21.52
CA ASN A 263 14.81 -15.01 22.87
C ASN A 263 13.33 -15.12 23.29
N SER A 264 12.42 -15.21 22.34
CA SER A 264 11.00 -15.49 22.58
C SER A 264 10.58 -16.72 21.79
N ASP A 265 9.71 -17.55 22.36
CA ASP A 265 9.00 -18.62 21.63
C ASP A 265 7.55 -18.21 21.27
N ILE A 266 7.16 -16.98 21.64
CA ILE A 266 5.83 -16.45 21.36
C ILE A 266 5.79 -15.95 19.93
N GLU A 267 4.89 -16.55 19.15
CA GLU A 267 4.58 -16.12 17.80
C GLU A 267 3.48 -15.04 17.81
N VAL A 268 3.79 -13.87 17.22
CA VAL A 268 2.91 -12.70 17.21
C VAL A 268 2.55 -12.35 15.77
N GLU A 269 1.26 -12.15 15.47
CA GLU A 269 0.83 -11.70 14.14
C GLU A 269 1.28 -10.25 13.89
N VAL A 270 1.91 -10.02 12.73
CA VAL A 270 2.43 -8.68 12.34
C VAL A 270 1.75 -8.13 11.11
N VAL A 271 1.34 -8.99 10.17
CA VAL A 271 0.72 -8.57 8.91
C VAL A 271 -0.36 -9.55 8.48
N ARG A 272 -1.43 -9.01 7.90
CA ARG A 272 -2.32 -9.76 7.00
C ARG A 272 -2.24 -9.17 5.60
N SER A 273 -2.21 -10.02 4.60
CA SER A 273 -2.21 -9.63 3.20
C SER A 273 -3.20 -10.47 2.40
N LYS A 274 -3.65 -9.93 1.28
CA LYS A 274 -4.44 -10.67 0.30
C LYS A 274 -4.02 -10.22 -1.08
N VAL A 275 -3.78 -11.18 -1.96
CA VAL A 275 -3.38 -10.95 -3.34
C VAL A 275 -4.36 -11.63 -4.27
N LYS A 276 -4.70 -10.93 -5.36
CA LYS A 276 -5.57 -11.44 -6.42
C LYS A 276 -4.82 -11.41 -7.73
N PHE A 277 -4.72 -12.58 -8.34
CA PHE A 277 -4.11 -12.79 -9.64
C PHE A 277 -5.17 -13.08 -10.69
N ILE A 278 -4.92 -12.60 -11.91
CA ILE A 278 -5.67 -12.99 -13.11
C ILE A 278 -4.72 -13.78 -14.01
N LYS A 279 -5.18 -14.91 -14.54
CA LYS A 279 -4.44 -15.65 -15.55
C LYS A 279 -4.42 -14.88 -16.89
N LYS A 280 -3.23 -14.71 -17.47
CA LYS A 280 -2.97 -14.03 -18.75
C LYS A 280 -3.47 -14.83 -19.95
#